data_AF-A0A2K5ASM1-F1
#
_entry.id   AF-A0A2K5ASM1-F1
#
_cell.length_a   1.000
_cell.length_b   1.000
_cell.length_c   1.000
_cell.angle_alpha   90.00
_cell.angle_beta   90.00
_cell.angle_gamma   90.00
#
_symmetry.space_group_name_H-M   'P 1'
#
loop_
_entity.id
_entity.type
_entity.pdbx_description
1 polymer ?
#
loop_
_entity_poly.entity_id
_entity_poly.type
_entity_poly.pdbx_seq_one_letter_code
_entity_poly.pdbx_strand_id
1 'polypeptide(L)'
;MHNKRVKAPSMVSIVSIHPLLMLFMLLPLLLLLLLQSPSLLQEGSSMSMNTYDLIILEHHHPNAEYARISVVDGDTVRLLDKKENLRLVGYNAYELREPLGSDAKAYLQSLCSDGNAYILIDPLEPRDRYGRMLGYLWCNVKIDGYTAWVSVQRAFLESNLIKNELYIKPDLYPYWVWRESKEIRFEGYSSKMVGKVTVVGSDGVKVYENITSVNLAAGVYRVCLAPTLDPCILVNTLDDADAIVYIDVDDLTNYTGGSDVIHVRSVEGRRIAFIRAEIPSLYIGSIRVVTDDGFIAKAKVITDDGRILTSVVRDGSDKVRIDANTLLIKLYVVKKDSREVCIDGLSTYRMMLNGVSVDRPCIRFSR
;
A
#
# COMPACT_ATOMS: atom_id res chain seq x y z
N MET A 1 -64.55 -54.84 74.48
CA MET A 1 -64.13 -53.43 74.65
C MET A 1 -62.72 -53.41 75.25
N HIS A 2 -61.70 -53.11 74.46
CA HIS A 2 -60.32 -52.94 74.94
C HIS A 2 -59.66 -51.77 74.19
N ASN A 3 -59.42 -50.70 74.94
CA ASN A 3 -58.94 -49.42 74.45
C ASN A 3 -57.39 -49.41 74.50
N LYS A 4 -56.72 -49.41 73.34
CA LYS A 4 -55.25 -49.32 73.25
C LYS A 4 -54.80 -47.86 73.32
N ARG A 5 -54.10 -47.50 74.39
CA ARG A 5 -53.37 -46.22 74.53
C ARG A 5 -52.19 -46.17 73.57
N VAL A 6 -52.12 -45.11 72.76
CA VAL A 6 -50.96 -44.73 71.95
C VAL A 6 -49.94 -44.01 72.84
N LYS A 7 -48.68 -44.44 72.84
CA LYS A 7 -47.55 -43.75 73.49
C LYS A 7 -46.98 -42.69 72.54
N ALA A 8 -46.82 -41.47 73.05
CA ALA A 8 -46.13 -40.38 72.36
C ALA A 8 -44.61 -40.64 72.30
N PRO A 9 -43.93 -40.27 71.20
CA PRO A 9 -42.48 -40.39 71.11
C PRO A 9 -41.78 -39.27 71.88
N SER A 10 -40.71 -39.65 72.57
CA SER A 10 -39.79 -38.81 73.32
C SER A 10 -39.05 -37.81 72.43
N MET A 11 -39.06 -36.53 72.82
CA MET A 11 -38.25 -35.47 72.22
C MET A 11 -36.75 -35.80 72.32
N VAL A 12 -36.06 -35.76 71.18
CA VAL A 12 -34.61 -35.87 71.09
C VAL A 12 -34.01 -34.48 71.31
N SER A 13 -33.20 -34.34 72.36
CA SER A 13 -32.47 -33.11 72.67
C SER A 13 -31.44 -32.81 71.58
N ILE A 14 -31.58 -31.67 70.92
CA ILE A 14 -30.63 -31.16 69.93
C ILE A 14 -29.40 -30.65 70.69
N VAL A 15 -28.26 -31.32 70.51
CA VAL A 15 -26.97 -30.91 71.08
C VAL A 15 -26.50 -29.65 70.35
N SER A 16 -26.35 -28.55 71.08
CA SER A 16 -25.87 -27.27 70.57
C SER A 16 -24.38 -27.35 70.21
N ILE A 17 -24.09 -27.57 68.93
CA ILE A 17 -22.72 -27.56 68.39
C ILE A 17 -22.15 -26.15 68.52
N HIS A 18 -21.01 -26.00 69.20
CA HIS A 18 -20.34 -24.70 69.38
C HIS A 18 -19.84 -24.15 68.03
N PRO A 19 -20.10 -22.86 67.72
CA PRO A 19 -19.76 -22.25 66.43
C PRO A 19 -18.26 -22.28 66.10
N LEU A 20 -17.39 -22.35 67.12
CA LEU A 20 -15.94 -22.48 66.95
C LEU A 20 -15.55 -23.80 66.27
N LEU A 21 -16.30 -24.87 66.53
CA LEU A 21 -16.00 -26.20 66.00
C LEU A 21 -16.37 -26.31 64.51
N MET A 22 -17.38 -25.56 64.06
CA MET A 22 -17.68 -25.45 62.63
C MET A 22 -16.61 -24.69 61.86
N LEU A 23 -15.99 -23.65 62.46
CA LEU A 23 -14.92 -22.90 61.82
C LEU A 23 -13.68 -23.78 61.57
N PHE A 24 -13.30 -24.62 62.55
CA PHE A 24 -12.17 -25.55 62.42
C PHE A 24 -12.40 -26.64 61.36
N MET A 25 -13.65 -27.04 61.11
CA MET A 25 -13.99 -28.04 60.09
C MET A 25 -14.08 -27.41 58.69
N LEU A 26 -14.51 -26.15 58.58
CA LEU A 26 -14.67 -25.47 57.29
C LEU A 26 -13.36 -24.90 56.73
N LEU A 27 -12.42 -24.49 57.59
CA LEU A 27 -11.14 -23.92 57.16
C LEU A 27 -10.29 -24.88 56.27
N PRO A 28 -10.06 -26.16 56.64
CA PRO A 28 -9.30 -27.08 55.79
C PRO A 28 -10.06 -27.42 54.50
N LEU A 29 -11.40 -27.43 54.52
CA LEU A 29 -12.22 -27.65 53.33
C LEU A 29 -12.12 -26.46 52.35
N LEU A 30 -12.13 -25.22 52.86
CA LEU A 30 -11.90 -24.02 52.07
C LEU A 30 -10.48 -23.98 51.50
N LEU A 31 -9.48 -24.37 52.29
CA LEU A 31 -8.09 -24.46 51.84
C LEU A 31 -7.94 -25.51 50.73
N LEU A 32 -8.62 -26.65 50.87
CA LEU A 32 -8.64 -27.71 49.86
C LEU A 32 -9.35 -27.26 48.58
N LEU A 33 -10.45 -26.50 48.70
CA LEU A 33 -11.15 -25.87 47.56
C LEU A 33 -10.27 -24.83 46.84
N LEU A 34 -9.50 -24.03 47.58
CA LEU A 34 -8.54 -23.08 47.01
C LEU A 34 -7.33 -23.77 46.35
N LEU A 35 -6.93 -24.95 46.84
CA LEU A 35 -5.89 -25.79 46.24
C LEU A 35 -6.38 -26.55 44.99
N GLN A 36 -7.69 -26.73 44.84
CA GLN A 36 -8.32 -27.41 43.69
C GLN A 36 -8.72 -26.46 42.54
N SER A 37 -8.34 -25.19 42.59
CA SER A 37 -8.46 -24.27 41.45
C SER A 37 -7.11 -24.10 40.72
N PRO A 38 -6.67 -25.07 39.90
CA PRO A 38 -5.49 -24.92 39.04
C PRO A 38 -5.68 -23.86 37.94
N SER A 39 -6.88 -23.28 37.83
CA SER A 39 -7.28 -22.37 36.75
C SER A 39 -6.89 -20.89 36.94
N LEU A 40 -6.14 -20.53 38.00
CA LEU A 40 -5.70 -19.13 38.25
C LEU A 40 -4.20 -18.89 38.03
N LEU A 41 -3.42 -19.95 37.83
CA LEU A 41 -2.15 -19.87 37.09
C LEU A 41 -2.50 -20.12 35.62
N GLN A 42 -3.24 -19.17 35.04
CA GLN A 42 -3.38 -19.07 33.61
C GLN A 42 -1.94 -18.95 33.09
N GLU A 43 -1.48 -20.01 32.43
CA GLU A 43 -0.30 -19.97 31.58
C GLU A 43 -0.34 -18.60 30.89
N GLY A 44 0.66 -17.78 31.17
CA GLY A 44 0.94 -16.64 30.31
C GLY A 44 1.24 -17.26 28.97
N SER A 45 0.19 -17.50 28.18
CA SER A 45 0.26 -17.92 26.81
C SER A 45 1.08 -16.82 26.20
N SER A 46 2.37 -17.08 26.06
CA SER A 46 3.24 -16.23 25.28
C SER A 46 2.55 -16.24 23.94
N MET A 47 1.81 -15.17 23.66
CA MET A 47 1.26 -14.94 22.34
C MET A 47 2.48 -14.98 21.45
N SER A 48 2.69 -16.14 20.82
CA SER A 48 3.75 -16.33 19.87
C SER A 48 3.44 -15.33 18.79
N MET A 49 4.16 -14.21 18.80
CA MET A 49 4.00 -13.20 17.78
C MET A 49 4.40 -13.88 16.48
N ASN A 50 3.43 -14.09 15.60
CA ASN A 50 3.71 -14.60 14.27
C ASN A 50 4.61 -13.58 13.58
N THR A 51 5.76 -14.05 13.15
CA THR A 51 6.68 -13.27 12.34
C THR A 51 6.32 -13.49 10.87
N TYR A 52 6.22 -12.41 10.11
CA TYR A 52 5.90 -12.43 8.70
C TYR A 52 7.13 -12.10 7.86
N ASP A 53 7.28 -12.82 6.77
CA ASP A 53 8.28 -12.54 5.74
C ASP A 53 7.60 -11.76 4.60
N LEU A 54 8.21 -10.67 4.17
CA LEU A 54 7.75 -9.82 3.08
C LEU A 54 8.65 -10.00 1.85
N ILE A 55 8.03 -9.95 0.67
CA ILE A 55 8.73 -9.91 -0.62
C ILE A 55 8.25 -8.67 -1.37
N ILE A 56 9.18 -7.81 -1.77
CA ILE A 56 8.95 -6.57 -2.51
C ILE A 56 9.53 -6.77 -3.91
N LEU A 57 8.69 -6.79 -4.93
CA LEU A 57 9.10 -6.98 -6.33
C LEU A 57 8.91 -5.67 -7.10
N GLU A 58 9.91 -5.19 -7.82
CA GLU A 58 9.70 -4.10 -8.77
C GLU A 58 8.66 -4.51 -9.83
N HIS A 59 7.77 -3.58 -10.16
CA HIS A 59 6.65 -3.74 -11.06
C HIS A 59 6.66 -2.63 -12.11
N HIS A 60 5.98 -2.87 -13.23
CA HIS A 60 5.64 -1.84 -14.21
C HIS A 60 4.58 -0.87 -13.67
N HIS A 61 4.53 0.32 -14.27
CA HIS A 61 3.49 1.30 -13.99
C HIS A 61 2.08 0.75 -14.32
N PRO A 62 1.03 1.04 -13.51
CA PRO A 62 -0.31 0.48 -13.71
C PRO A 62 -0.98 0.90 -15.02
N ASN A 63 -0.60 2.06 -15.57
CA ASN A 63 -1.10 2.53 -16.87
C ASN A 63 -0.18 2.14 -18.05
N ALA A 64 0.85 1.32 -17.82
CA ALA A 64 1.71 0.86 -18.90
C ALA A 64 1.01 -0.22 -19.73
N GLU A 65 1.21 -0.18 -21.04
CA GLU A 65 0.68 -1.16 -21.99
C GLU A 65 1.74 -2.22 -22.29
N TYR A 66 1.33 -3.47 -22.44
CA TYR A 66 2.20 -4.53 -22.91
C TYR A 66 2.61 -4.31 -24.38
N ALA A 67 3.87 -4.56 -24.72
CA ALA A 67 4.40 -4.44 -26.07
C ALA A 67 5.53 -5.43 -26.35
N ARG A 68 5.63 -5.86 -27.62
CA ARG A 68 6.82 -6.54 -28.13
C ARG A 68 7.83 -5.55 -28.68
N ILE A 69 9.09 -5.69 -28.31
CA ILE A 69 10.15 -4.75 -28.65
C ILE A 69 11.36 -5.42 -29.30
N SER A 70 12.13 -4.62 -30.03
CA SER A 70 13.51 -4.94 -30.41
C SER A 70 14.42 -3.75 -30.12
N VAL A 71 15.57 -3.97 -29.50
CA VAL A 71 16.51 -2.90 -29.13
C VAL A 71 17.23 -2.34 -30.36
N VAL A 72 17.17 -1.02 -30.53
CA VAL A 72 17.87 -0.30 -31.61
C VAL A 72 19.25 0.10 -31.13
N ASP A 73 19.32 0.85 -30.02
CA ASP A 73 20.52 1.33 -29.32
C ASP A 73 20.23 1.44 -27.80
N GLY A 74 21.06 2.15 -27.02
CA GLY A 74 20.94 2.22 -25.55
C GLY A 74 19.75 3.03 -25.01
N ASP A 75 19.09 3.84 -25.83
CA ASP A 75 17.94 4.65 -25.42
C ASP A 75 16.75 4.59 -26.39
N THR A 76 16.84 3.78 -27.45
CA THR A 76 15.80 3.58 -28.44
C THR A 76 15.45 2.10 -28.60
N VAL A 77 14.16 1.80 -28.52
CA VAL A 77 13.59 0.50 -28.88
C VAL A 77 12.61 0.66 -30.04
N ARG A 78 12.40 -0.41 -30.80
CA ARG A 78 11.36 -0.47 -31.83
C ARG A 78 10.22 -1.33 -31.32
N LEU A 79 9.01 -0.77 -31.34
CA LEU A 79 7.79 -1.50 -31.05
C LEU A 79 7.42 -2.33 -32.28
N LEU A 80 7.46 -3.65 -32.16
CA LEU A 80 7.27 -4.57 -33.29
C LEU A 80 5.85 -4.51 -33.83
N ASP A 81 4.86 -4.36 -32.95
CA ASP A 81 3.44 -4.35 -33.31
C ASP A 81 3.02 -3.04 -33.98
N LYS A 82 3.61 -1.91 -33.55
CA LYS A 82 3.32 -0.57 -34.09
C LYS A 82 4.26 -0.19 -35.25
N LYS A 83 5.39 -0.89 -35.42
CA LYS A 83 6.50 -0.55 -36.35
C LYS A 83 7.04 0.87 -36.15
N GLU A 84 6.99 1.36 -34.93
CA GLU A 84 7.47 2.69 -34.55
C GLU A 84 8.63 2.59 -33.56
N ASN A 85 9.47 3.62 -33.52
CA ASN A 85 10.53 3.71 -32.51
C ASN A 85 10.01 4.46 -31.28
N LEU A 86 10.30 3.90 -30.10
CA LEU A 86 10.12 4.53 -28.80
C LEU A 86 11.50 5.00 -28.31
N ARG A 87 11.64 6.30 -28.11
CA ARG A 87 12.78 6.93 -27.47
C ARG A 87 12.50 7.05 -25.98
N LEU A 88 13.37 6.44 -25.19
CA LEU A 88 13.28 6.42 -23.74
C LEU A 88 13.60 7.81 -23.19
N VAL A 89 12.72 8.36 -22.37
CA VAL A 89 12.94 9.67 -21.71
C VAL A 89 13.78 9.52 -20.45
N GLY A 90 14.33 10.62 -19.95
CA GLY A 90 15.15 10.66 -18.73
C GLY A 90 16.66 10.62 -18.94
N TYR A 91 17.15 10.03 -20.03
CA TYR A 91 18.59 9.96 -20.31
C TYR A 91 18.94 9.96 -21.80
N ASN A 92 20.19 10.27 -22.10
CA ASN A 92 20.83 10.04 -23.40
C ASN A 92 21.90 8.97 -23.23
N ALA A 93 21.74 7.83 -23.89
CA ALA A 93 22.78 6.81 -23.93
C ALA A 93 23.90 7.22 -24.90
N TYR A 94 25.04 6.52 -24.82
CA TYR A 94 26.02 6.58 -25.89
C TYR A 94 25.43 6.01 -27.19
N GLU A 95 25.61 6.73 -28.29
CA GLU A 95 25.19 6.29 -29.63
C GLU A 95 26.04 5.10 -30.10
N LEU A 96 25.52 4.27 -31.00
CA LEU A 96 26.23 3.04 -31.45
C LEU A 96 27.65 3.26 -31.98
N ARG A 97 27.96 4.45 -32.48
CA ARG A 97 29.29 4.82 -33.01
C ARG A 97 30.17 5.54 -31.99
N GLU A 98 29.64 5.85 -30.81
CA GLU A 98 30.36 6.47 -29.71
C GLU A 98 31.02 5.40 -28.81
N PRO A 99 32.02 5.77 -28.00
CA PRO A 99 32.55 4.90 -26.95
C PRO A 99 31.41 4.43 -26.03
N LEU A 100 31.37 3.14 -25.69
CA LEU A 100 30.30 2.49 -24.89
C LEU A 100 28.93 2.34 -25.60
N GLY A 101 28.76 2.76 -26.86
CA GLY A 101 27.48 2.60 -27.56
C GLY A 101 27.03 1.14 -27.73
N SER A 102 27.97 0.26 -28.04
CA SER A 102 27.73 -1.19 -28.09
C SER A 102 27.37 -1.76 -26.71
N ASP A 103 28.02 -1.28 -25.65
CA ASP A 103 27.78 -1.73 -24.28
C ASP A 103 26.42 -1.26 -23.78
N ALA A 104 26.04 -0.01 -24.06
CA ALA A 104 24.72 0.55 -23.76
C ALA A 104 23.60 -0.25 -24.45
N LYS A 105 23.77 -0.58 -25.73
CA LYS A 105 22.83 -1.46 -26.44
C LYS A 105 22.77 -2.85 -25.81
N ALA A 106 23.92 -3.47 -25.53
CA ALA A 106 23.98 -4.80 -24.95
C ALA A 106 23.32 -4.83 -23.55
N TYR A 107 23.47 -3.76 -22.78
CA TYR A 107 22.82 -3.60 -21.48
C TYR A 107 21.30 -3.50 -21.61
N LEU A 108 20.77 -2.69 -22.54
CA LEU A 108 19.32 -2.67 -22.78
C LEU A 108 18.80 -4.03 -23.28
N GLN A 109 19.57 -4.72 -24.11
CA GLN A 109 19.23 -6.08 -24.55
C GLN A 109 19.20 -7.09 -23.41
N SER A 110 20.11 -6.98 -22.43
CA SER A 110 20.13 -7.89 -21.29
C SER A 110 18.96 -7.66 -20.34
N LEU A 111 18.57 -6.40 -20.14
CA LEU A 111 17.36 -6.04 -19.38
C LEU A 111 16.08 -6.57 -20.05
N CYS A 112 16.02 -6.55 -21.39
CA CYS A 112 14.84 -6.90 -22.18
C CYS A 112 15.03 -8.17 -23.01
N SER A 113 15.62 -9.21 -22.39
CA SER A 113 16.15 -10.38 -23.10
C SER A 113 15.11 -11.21 -23.87
N ASP A 114 13.85 -11.23 -23.44
CA ASP A 114 12.77 -11.97 -24.10
C ASP A 114 11.99 -11.13 -25.14
N GLY A 115 12.33 -9.84 -25.28
CA GLY A 115 11.67 -8.88 -26.17
C GLY A 115 10.26 -8.49 -25.75
N ASN A 116 9.81 -8.86 -24.54
CA ASN A 116 8.51 -8.48 -23.99
C ASN A 116 8.70 -7.37 -22.95
N ALA A 117 7.88 -6.33 -23.04
CA ALA A 117 7.99 -5.20 -22.14
C ALA A 117 6.65 -4.57 -21.85
N TYR A 118 6.63 -3.72 -20.83
CA TYR A 118 5.58 -2.74 -20.62
C TYR A 118 6.09 -1.35 -20.98
N ILE A 119 5.26 -0.56 -21.67
CA ILE A 119 5.58 0.80 -22.10
C ILE A 119 4.55 1.79 -21.56
N LEU A 120 5.00 2.95 -21.13
CA LEU A 120 4.13 4.08 -20.84
C LEU A 120 4.54 5.23 -21.75
N ILE A 121 3.69 5.60 -22.68
CA ILE A 121 3.92 6.79 -23.52
C ILE A 121 3.76 8.02 -22.65
N ASP A 122 4.69 8.98 -22.77
CA ASP A 122 4.59 10.24 -22.03
C ASP A 122 3.32 10.99 -22.47
N PRO A 123 2.33 11.20 -21.57
CA PRO A 123 1.08 11.86 -21.92
C PRO A 123 1.23 13.38 -22.10
N LEU A 124 2.33 13.98 -21.62
CA LEU A 124 2.57 15.41 -21.70
C LEU A 124 3.27 15.79 -23.00
N GLU A 125 4.23 14.96 -23.45
CA GLU A 125 4.90 15.11 -24.73
C GLU A 125 5.10 13.74 -25.42
N PRO A 126 4.09 13.22 -26.15
CA PRO A 126 4.12 11.83 -26.62
C PRO A 126 5.08 11.59 -27.80
N ARG A 127 5.57 12.64 -28.47
CA ARG A 127 6.47 12.54 -29.62
C ARG A 127 7.52 13.63 -29.61
N ASP A 128 8.71 13.30 -30.09
CA ASP A 128 9.77 14.28 -30.34
C ASP A 128 9.63 14.95 -31.72
N ARG A 129 10.51 15.94 -31.97
CA ARG A 129 10.62 16.65 -33.26
C ARG A 129 10.94 15.77 -34.47
N TYR A 130 11.40 14.54 -34.26
CA TYR A 130 11.72 13.58 -35.31
C TYR A 130 10.58 12.57 -35.52
N GLY A 131 9.48 12.70 -34.78
CA GLY A 131 8.31 11.84 -34.85
C GLY A 131 8.43 10.51 -34.10
N ARG A 132 9.51 10.30 -33.32
CA ARG A 132 9.63 9.12 -32.45
C ARG A 132 8.67 9.28 -31.27
N MET A 133 8.12 8.18 -30.77
CA MET A 133 7.37 8.22 -29.52
C MET A 133 8.31 8.44 -28.36
N LEU A 134 7.85 9.16 -27.34
CA LEU A 134 8.56 9.37 -26.08
C LEU A 134 7.87 8.58 -24.97
N GLY A 135 8.64 7.91 -24.12
CA GLY A 135 8.06 7.19 -23.00
C GLY A 135 9.04 6.40 -22.14
N TYR A 136 8.45 5.58 -21.27
CA TYR A 136 9.10 4.77 -20.25
C TYR A 136 8.98 3.29 -20.57
N LEU A 137 9.90 2.48 -20.06
CA LEU A 137 10.01 1.07 -20.43
C LEU A 137 10.32 0.23 -19.19
N TRP A 138 9.57 -0.85 -19.02
CA TRP A 138 9.83 -1.87 -18.02
C TRP A 138 10.03 -3.22 -18.70
N CYS A 139 11.12 -3.89 -18.36
CA CYS A 139 11.44 -5.20 -18.90
C CYS A 139 11.45 -6.24 -17.78
N ASN A 140 11.01 -7.45 -18.09
CA ASN A 140 11.00 -8.52 -17.12
C ASN A 140 12.40 -9.10 -16.93
N VAL A 141 12.76 -9.32 -15.68
CA VAL A 141 13.98 -10.00 -15.31
C VAL A 141 13.66 -11.15 -14.37
N LYS A 142 14.37 -12.27 -14.55
CA LYS A 142 14.30 -13.40 -13.64
C LYS A 142 15.47 -13.31 -12.68
N ILE A 143 15.20 -13.12 -11.40
CA ILE A 143 16.22 -12.97 -10.36
C ILE A 143 15.88 -13.95 -9.24
N ASP A 144 16.75 -14.92 -8.98
CA ASP A 144 16.59 -15.94 -7.92
C ASP A 144 15.21 -16.61 -7.87
N GLY A 145 14.64 -16.91 -9.04
CA GLY A 145 13.33 -17.55 -9.18
C GLY A 145 12.14 -16.59 -9.17
N TYR A 146 12.35 -15.32 -8.87
CA TYR A 146 11.33 -14.27 -8.97
C TYR A 146 11.31 -13.66 -10.37
N THR A 147 10.14 -13.19 -10.80
CA THR A 147 10.00 -12.33 -11.99
C THR A 147 9.65 -10.93 -11.52
N ALA A 148 10.52 -9.96 -11.82
CA ALA A 148 10.29 -8.54 -11.55
C ALA A 148 10.23 -7.77 -12.87
N TRP A 149 9.56 -6.61 -12.89
CA TRP A 149 9.50 -5.70 -14.02
C TRP A 149 10.35 -4.47 -13.72
N VAL A 150 11.58 -4.46 -14.23
CA VAL A 150 12.59 -3.45 -13.93
C VAL A 150 12.41 -2.22 -14.81
N SER A 151 12.40 -1.04 -14.19
CA SER A 151 12.46 0.24 -14.91
C SER A 151 13.80 0.40 -15.62
N VAL A 152 13.75 0.54 -16.94
CA VAL A 152 14.93 0.79 -17.77
C VAL A 152 15.53 2.17 -17.48
N GLN A 153 14.69 3.17 -17.21
CA GLN A 153 15.13 4.52 -16.87
C GLN A 153 16.06 4.50 -15.65
N ARG A 154 15.63 3.83 -14.59
CA ARG A 154 16.41 3.70 -13.35
C ARG A 154 17.72 2.96 -13.59
N ALA A 155 17.65 1.80 -14.23
CA ALA A 155 18.82 0.98 -14.54
C ALA A 155 19.90 1.76 -15.32
N PHE A 156 19.50 2.57 -16.30
CA PHE A 156 20.44 3.40 -17.06
C PHE A 156 20.98 4.60 -16.28
N LEU A 157 20.15 5.28 -15.49
CA LEU A 157 20.57 6.44 -14.67
C LEU A 157 21.57 6.07 -13.58
N GLU A 158 21.57 4.81 -13.12
CA GLU A 158 22.54 4.26 -12.16
C GLU A 158 23.80 3.67 -12.84
N SER A 159 23.78 3.53 -14.16
CA SER A 159 24.90 3.00 -14.94
C SER A 159 25.90 4.09 -15.35
N ASN A 160 27.06 3.66 -15.86
CA ASN A 160 28.03 4.52 -16.56
C ASN A 160 27.81 4.55 -18.09
N LEU A 161 26.66 4.06 -18.58
CA LEU A 161 26.35 3.88 -20.01
C LEU A 161 25.55 5.03 -20.60
N ILE A 162 25.33 6.10 -19.82
CA ILE A 162 24.69 7.32 -20.29
C ILE A 162 25.72 8.42 -20.52
N LYS A 163 25.49 9.23 -21.56
CA LYS A 163 26.28 10.42 -21.88
C LYS A 163 25.87 11.60 -21.01
N ASN A 164 24.56 11.74 -20.77
CA ASN A 164 23.98 12.76 -19.91
C ASN A 164 22.53 12.43 -19.57
N GLU A 165 22.05 13.07 -18.52
CA GLU A 165 20.64 13.10 -18.12
C GLU A 165 19.86 13.94 -19.13
N LEU A 166 18.63 13.52 -19.45
CA LEU A 166 17.77 14.18 -20.42
C LEU A 166 16.46 14.58 -19.75
N TYR A 167 16.12 15.86 -19.86
CA TYR A 167 14.80 16.38 -19.48
C TYR A 167 14.14 17.01 -20.70
N ILE A 168 13.03 16.43 -21.16
CA ILE A 168 12.22 16.95 -22.26
C ILE A 168 10.99 17.60 -21.65
N LYS A 169 10.86 18.93 -21.71
CA LYS A 169 9.76 19.63 -21.05
C LYS A 169 8.56 19.81 -21.99
N PRO A 170 7.35 19.37 -21.61
CA PRO A 170 6.98 18.73 -20.33
C PRO A 170 7.23 17.21 -20.28
N ASP A 171 7.66 16.70 -19.12
CA ASP A 171 7.94 15.27 -18.84
C ASP A 171 7.05 14.82 -17.69
N LEU A 172 6.39 13.66 -17.79
CA LEU A 172 5.59 13.11 -16.69
C LEU A 172 6.46 12.72 -15.48
N TYR A 173 7.60 12.10 -15.74
CA TYR A 173 8.57 11.63 -14.74
C TYR A 173 9.99 12.08 -15.13
N PRO A 174 10.34 13.34 -14.84
CA PRO A 174 11.69 13.85 -15.08
C PRO A 174 12.78 12.95 -14.47
N TYR A 175 13.97 12.96 -15.05
CA TYR A 175 15.06 12.04 -14.66
C TYR A 175 15.40 12.05 -13.16
N TRP A 176 15.25 13.20 -12.48
CA TRP A 176 15.55 13.30 -11.05
C TRP A 176 14.58 12.49 -10.20
N VAL A 177 13.33 12.32 -10.63
CA VAL A 177 12.34 11.47 -9.94
C VAL A 177 12.90 10.05 -9.81
N TRP A 178 13.46 9.50 -10.88
CA TRP A 178 14.04 8.15 -10.91
C TRP A 178 15.28 7.97 -10.04
N ARG A 179 15.94 9.07 -9.61
CA ARG A 179 17.09 9.03 -8.71
C ARG A 179 16.71 9.14 -7.24
N GLU A 180 15.47 9.50 -6.94
CA GLU A 180 15.02 9.61 -5.57
C GLU A 180 14.86 8.24 -4.93
N SER A 181 14.99 8.20 -3.61
CA SER A 181 14.58 7.07 -2.78
C SER A 181 13.44 7.48 -1.86
N LYS A 182 12.61 6.51 -1.50
CA LYS A 182 11.47 6.66 -0.59
C LYS A 182 11.57 5.62 0.52
N GLU A 183 11.32 6.07 1.74
CA GLU A 183 11.22 5.20 2.88
C GLU A 183 9.84 4.53 2.90
N ILE A 184 9.82 3.21 2.90
CA ILE A 184 8.63 2.39 3.16
C ILE A 184 8.73 1.89 4.59
N ARG A 185 7.75 2.25 5.42
CA ARG A 185 7.65 1.81 6.82
C ARG A 185 6.60 0.72 6.96
N PHE A 186 6.92 -0.27 7.78
CA PHE A 186 6.02 -1.35 8.14
C PHE A 186 5.40 -1.02 9.50
N GLU A 187 4.09 -0.80 9.53
CA GLU A 187 3.31 -0.53 10.74
C GLU A 187 2.39 -1.73 11.06
N GLY A 188 1.96 -1.81 12.32
CA GLY A 188 1.16 -2.91 12.87
C GLY A 188 1.31 -2.96 14.39
N TYR A 189 0.46 -3.73 15.08
CA TYR A 189 0.39 -3.76 16.55
C TYR A 189 1.72 -4.07 17.26
N SER A 190 2.71 -4.61 16.56
CA SER A 190 4.11 -4.36 16.89
C SER A 190 4.98 -4.37 15.63
N SER A 191 5.78 -3.32 15.42
CA SER A 191 6.83 -3.28 14.40
C SER A 191 7.90 -4.39 14.51
N LYS A 192 7.78 -5.27 15.52
CA LYS A 192 8.58 -6.50 15.70
C LYS A 192 8.03 -7.71 14.94
N MET A 193 6.97 -7.56 14.14
CA MET A 193 6.34 -8.68 13.42
C MET A 193 6.94 -8.98 12.04
N VAL A 194 7.77 -8.10 11.46
CA VAL A 194 8.42 -8.38 10.17
C VAL A 194 9.76 -9.06 10.41
N GLY A 195 9.84 -10.34 10.03
CA GLY A 195 11.04 -11.16 10.20
C GLY A 195 12.06 -10.87 9.13
N LYS A 196 11.67 -11.11 7.88
CA LYS A 196 12.53 -10.94 6.72
C LYS A 196 11.83 -10.09 5.66
N VAL A 197 12.54 -9.13 5.07
CA VAL A 197 12.09 -8.39 3.88
C VAL A 197 13.03 -8.71 2.74
N THR A 198 12.51 -9.20 1.63
CA THR A 198 13.27 -9.51 0.42
C THR A 198 12.86 -8.53 -0.68
N VAL A 199 13.74 -7.62 -1.08
CA VAL A 199 13.51 -6.68 -2.19
C VAL A 199 14.16 -7.24 -3.45
N VAL A 200 13.42 -7.26 -4.56
CA VAL A 200 13.87 -7.72 -5.87
C VAL A 200 13.59 -6.63 -6.90
N GLY A 201 14.64 -6.11 -7.54
CA GLY A 201 14.53 -5.05 -8.54
C GLY A 201 15.77 -4.93 -9.43
N SER A 202 15.93 -3.78 -10.09
CA SER A 202 17.05 -3.49 -11.00
C SER A 202 18.45 -3.69 -10.39
N ASP A 203 18.53 -3.56 -9.07
CA ASP A 203 19.71 -3.66 -8.24
C ASP A 203 19.95 -5.07 -7.65
N GLY A 204 19.15 -6.06 -8.08
CA GLY A 204 19.26 -7.45 -7.65
C GLY A 204 18.33 -7.81 -6.51
N VAL A 205 18.72 -8.82 -5.72
CA VAL A 205 18.00 -9.25 -4.51
C VAL A 205 18.69 -8.69 -3.26
N LYS A 206 17.94 -8.00 -2.42
CA LYS A 206 18.38 -7.52 -1.11
C LYS A 206 17.51 -8.12 -0.03
N VAL A 207 18.15 -8.68 0.98
CA VAL A 207 17.47 -9.30 2.13
C VAL A 207 17.77 -8.49 3.37
N TYR A 208 16.72 -8.16 4.12
CA TYR A 208 16.77 -7.44 5.37
C TYR A 208 16.09 -8.28 6.45
N GLU A 209 16.61 -8.26 7.67
CA GLU A 209 16.04 -9.00 8.81
C GLU A 209 15.72 -8.03 9.95
N ASN A 210 14.57 -8.22 10.59
CA ASN A 210 14.12 -7.44 11.75
C ASN A 210 14.12 -5.91 11.53
N ILE A 211 13.76 -5.49 10.32
CA ILE A 211 13.67 -4.06 9.97
C ILE A 211 12.23 -3.55 10.10
N THR A 212 12.10 -2.28 10.48
CA THR A 212 10.82 -1.56 10.54
C THR A 212 10.57 -0.69 9.30
N SER A 213 11.59 -0.49 8.47
CA SER A 213 11.50 0.26 7.23
C SER A 213 12.59 -0.12 6.24
N VAL A 214 12.30 0.11 4.95
CA VAL A 214 13.23 -0.08 3.84
C VAL A 214 13.20 1.16 2.95
N ASN A 215 14.36 1.64 2.51
CA ASN A 215 14.43 2.67 1.48
C ASN A 215 14.43 2.00 0.11
N LEU A 216 13.40 2.27 -0.68
CA LEU A 216 13.31 1.84 -2.07
C LEU A 216 13.64 3.01 -2.99
N ALA A 217 14.16 2.72 -4.18
CA ALA A 217 14.26 3.75 -5.21
C ALA A 217 12.86 4.17 -5.70
N ALA A 218 12.78 5.25 -6.46
CA ALA A 218 11.56 5.60 -7.17
C ALA A 218 11.22 4.54 -8.23
N GLY A 219 9.96 4.09 -8.22
CA GLY A 219 9.50 3.00 -9.04
C GLY A 219 8.10 2.54 -8.64
N VAL A 220 7.68 1.40 -9.19
CA VAL A 220 6.45 0.73 -8.76
C VAL A 220 6.85 -0.61 -8.17
N TYR A 221 6.24 -1.00 -7.05
CA TYR A 221 6.60 -2.21 -6.32
C TYR A 221 5.37 -3.00 -5.92
N ARG A 222 5.47 -4.32 -5.95
CA ARG A 222 4.50 -5.27 -5.39
C ARG A 222 5.04 -5.78 -4.07
N VAL A 223 4.37 -5.47 -2.96
CA VAL A 223 4.74 -5.97 -1.63
C VAL A 223 3.82 -7.13 -1.28
N CYS A 224 4.38 -8.29 -0.98
CA CYS A 224 3.68 -9.56 -0.81
C CYS A 224 4.07 -10.23 0.51
N LEU A 225 3.17 -11.03 1.08
CA LEU A 225 3.52 -11.99 2.12
C LEU A 225 4.16 -13.24 1.50
N ALA A 226 5.28 -13.68 2.08
CA ALA A 226 5.91 -14.95 1.73
C ALA A 226 5.25 -16.11 2.50
N PRO A 227 5.30 -17.34 1.97
CA PRO A 227 5.89 -17.74 0.68
C PRO A 227 4.90 -17.70 -0.49
N THR A 228 3.63 -17.40 -0.23
CA THR A 228 2.53 -17.58 -1.19
C THR A 228 2.55 -16.55 -2.32
N LEU A 229 3.32 -15.45 -2.19
CA LEU A 229 3.28 -14.30 -3.10
C LEU A 229 1.85 -13.78 -3.30
N ASP A 230 1.00 -14.02 -2.31
CA ASP A 230 -0.36 -13.54 -2.19
C ASP A 230 -0.75 -13.66 -0.71
N PRO A 231 -1.38 -12.64 -0.13
CA PRO A 231 -1.81 -11.40 -0.77
C PRO A 231 -0.66 -10.40 -1.00
N CYS A 232 -0.84 -9.54 -2.01
CA CYS A 232 0.07 -8.47 -2.32
C CYS A 232 -0.63 -7.14 -2.55
N ILE A 233 0.13 -6.07 -2.40
CA ILE A 233 -0.28 -4.68 -2.58
C ILE A 233 0.69 -3.97 -3.54
N LEU A 234 0.17 -3.02 -4.33
CA LEU A 234 0.98 -2.22 -5.26
C LEU A 234 1.32 -0.87 -4.61
N VAL A 235 2.60 -0.52 -4.61
CA VAL A 235 3.15 0.74 -4.13
C VAL A 235 3.73 1.49 -5.32
N ASN A 236 3.21 2.68 -5.65
CA ASN A 236 3.80 3.56 -6.66
C ASN A 236 4.55 4.70 -5.96
N THR A 237 5.88 4.72 -6.06
CA THR A 237 6.73 5.77 -5.50
C THR A 237 7.12 6.86 -6.50
N LEU A 238 6.62 6.80 -7.75
CA LEU A 238 6.91 7.79 -8.81
C LEU A 238 6.08 9.07 -8.68
N ASP A 239 4.88 8.99 -8.09
CA ASP A 239 3.90 10.09 -8.12
C ASP A 239 4.05 11.10 -6.96
N ASP A 240 4.87 10.82 -5.94
CA ASP A 240 4.96 11.64 -4.72
C ASP A 240 6.39 11.70 -4.18
N ALA A 241 7.08 12.82 -4.42
CA ALA A 241 8.48 13.05 -4.01
C ALA A 241 8.71 13.09 -2.48
N ASP A 242 7.66 13.20 -1.67
CA ASP A 242 7.77 13.32 -0.21
C ASP A 242 6.94 12.26 0.57
N ALA A 243 6.55 11.18 -0.11
CA ALA A 243 5.74 10.14 0.52
C ALA A 243 6.58 9.18 1.38
N ILE A 244 6.19 9.04 2.65
CA ILE A 244 6.44 7.81 3.40
C ILE A 244 5.26 6.89 3.13
N VAL A 245 5.55 5.67 2.67
CA VAL A 245 4.53 4.66 2.45
C VAL A 245 4.42 3.81 3.70
N TYR A 246 3.22 3.72 4.25
CA TYR A 246 2.94 2.92 5.43
C TYR A 246 2.19 1.67 5.00
N ILE A 247 2.74 0.51 5.35
CA ILE A 247 2.11 -0.79 5.08
C ILE A 247 1.69 -1.37 6.42
N ASP A 248 0.38 -1.47 6.64
CA ASP A 248 -0.17 -2.22 7.76
C ASP A 248 -0.14 -3.72 7.42
N VAL A 249 0.66 -4.48 8.16
CA VAL A 249 0.81 -5.93 7.92
C VAL A 249 -0.43 -6.70 8.35
N ASP A 250 -1.21 -6.17 9.30
CA ASP A 250 -2.46 -6.80 9.74
C ASP A 250 -3.52 -6.73 8.61
N ASP A 251 -3.49 -5.70 7.76
CA ASP A 251 -4.33 -5.61 6.55
C ASP A 251 -3.97 -6.68 5.52
N LEU A 252 -2.69 -7.02 5.37
CA LEU A 252 -2.26 -8.10 4.46
C LEU A 252 -2.76 -9.47 4.95
N THR A 253 -2.73 -9.73 6.25
CA THR A 253 -3.05 -11.08 6.78
C THR A 253 -4.54 -11.39 6.83
N ASN A 254 -5.39 -10.37 7.00
CA ASN A 254 -6.85 -10.50 7.01
C ASN A 254 -7.49 -10.45 5.61
N TYR A 255 -6.66 -10.35 4.57
CA TYR A 255 -7.10 -10.13 3.20
C TYR A 255 -7.61 -11.42 2.53
N THR A 256 -8.89 -11.42 2.13
CA THR A 256 -9.52 -12.50 1.36
C THR A 256 -9.90 -12.05 -0.05
N GLY A 257 -8.91 -11.59 -0.82
CA GLY A 257 -9.01 -11.41 -2.28
C GLY A 257 -9.58 -10.06 -2.76
N GLY A 258 -8.89 -9.47 -3.75
CA GLY A 258 -9.37 -8.31 -4.52
C GLY A 258 -8.48 -7.07 -4.43
N SER A 259 -7.75 -6.76 -5.51
CA SER A 259 -6.75 -5.68 -5.61
C SER A 259 -7.29 -4.31 -5.22
N ASP A 260 -6.67 -3.71 -4.19
CA ASP A 260 -6.91 -2.33 -3.78
C ASP A 260 -5.69 -1.69 -3.08
N VAL A 261 -5.60 -0.35 -3.16
CA VAL A 261 -4.41 0.50 -2.94
C VAL A 261 -4.20 0.88 -1.46
N ILE A 262 -2.92 0.96 -1.07
CA ILE A 262 -2.42 1.27 0.29
C ILE A 262 -2.50 2.76 0.62
N HIS A 263 -2.67 3.04 1.90
CA HIS A 263 -2.57 4.35 2.52
C HIS A 263 -1.14 4.95 2.42
N VAL A 264 -0.99 5.95 1.54
CA VAL A 264 0.23 6.79 1.49
C VAL A 264 0.03 7.99 2.43
N ARG A 265 1.02 8.29 3.28
CA ARG A 265 1.02 9.48 4.14
C ARG A 265 2.25 10.33 3.80
N SER A 266 2.04 11.43 3.08
CA SER A 266 3.09 12.44 2.86
C SER A 266 3.40 13.20 4.16
N VAL A 267 4.68 13.55 4.34
CA VAL A 267 5.26 14.09 5.57
C VAL A 267 5.02 15.60 5.75
N GLU A 268 4.50 16.32 4.75
CA GLU A 268 4.37 17.78 4.82
C GLU A 268 2.94 18.32 4.71
N GLY A 269 2.06 17.90 5.62
CA GLY A 269 0.77 18.57 5.86
C GLY A 269 -0.28 18.48 4.75
N ARG A 270 0.02 17.77 3.65
CA ARG A 270 -0.96 17.32 2.65
C ARG A 270 -0.95 15.81 2.64
N ARG A 271 -2.06 15.20 3.06
CA ARG A 271 -2.23 13.73 3.05
C ARG A 271 -3.16 13.39 1.90
N ILE A 272 -2.66 12.63 0.92
CA ILE A 272 -3.46 12.06 -0.16
C ILE A 272 -3.31 10.55 -0.06
N ALA A 273 -4.43 9.85 0.10
CA ALA A 273 -4.48 8.41 -0.11
C ALA A 273 -5.33 8.15 -1.35
N PHE A 274 -4.82 7.26 -2.20
CA PHE A 274 -5.53 6.76 -3.36
C PHE A 274 -6.06 5.38 -3.02
N ILE A 275 -7.33 5.12 -3.29
CA ILE A 275 -7.93 3.77 -3.25
C ILE A 275 -8.54 3.55 -4.63
N ARG A 276 -8.10 2.52 -5.35
CA ARG A 276 -8.59 2.14 -6.69
C ARG A 276 -9.06 0.68 -6.64
N ALA A 277 -10.38 0.54 -6.56
CA ALA A 277 -11.06 -0.73 -6.46
C ALA A 277 -11.52 -1.22 -7.82
N GLU A 278 -11.00 -2.37 -8.25
CA GLU A 278 -11.36 -2.99 -9.55
C GLU A 278 -12.39 -4.12 -9.42
N ILE A 279 -13.29 -4.03 -8.44
CA ILE A 279 -14.34 -5.03 -8.24
C ILE A 279 -15.72 -4.37 -8.32
N PRO A 280 -16.65 -4.85 -9.16
CA PRO A 280 -17.99 -4.28 -9.29
C PRO A 280 -18.85 -4.40 -8.02
N SER A 281 -18.39 -5.12 -6.99
CA SER A 281 -19.10 -5.27 -5.72
C SER A 281 -18.13 -5.26 -4.54
N LEU A 282 -17.34 -4.19 -4.38
CA LEU A 282 -16.53 -4.00 -3.19
C LEU A 282 -17.39 -3.38 -2.07
N TYR A 283 -17.51 -4.08 -0.95
CA TYR A 283 -18.08 -3.54 0.28
C TYR A 283 -16.96 -2.95 1.13
N ILE A 284 -16.71 -1.64 1.03
CA ILE A 284 -15.76 -0.96 1.92
C ILE A 284 -16.48 -0.75 3.27
N GLY A 285 -16.25 -1.65 4.22
CA GLY A 285 -16.96 -1.67 5.50
C GLY A 285 -16.74 -0.41 6.36
N SER A 286 -15.53 0.16 6.34
CA SER A 286 -15.21 1.43 6.98
C SER A 286 -13.83 1.94 6.54
N ILE A 287 -13.75 3.18 6.06
CA ILE A 287 -12.47 3.88 5.90
C ILE A 287 -12.21 4.63 7.22
N ARG A 288 -11.25 4.17 8.01
CA ARG A 288 -10.83 4.89 9.21
C ARG A 288 -9.67 5.81 8.86
N VAL A 289 -9.94 7.10 8.78
CA VAL A 289 -8.88 8.11 8.64
C VAL A 289 -8.42 8.51 10.05
N VAL A 290 -7.27 8.02 10.48
CA VAL A 290 -6.67 8.39 11.77
C VAL A 290 -5.78 9.61 11.58
N THR A 291 -6.13 10.71 12.24
CA THR A 291 -5.33 11.93 12.30
C THR A 291 -4.94 12.18 13.74
N ASP A 292 -3.65 12.33 14.00
CA ASP A 292 -3.09 12.43 15.35
C ASP A 292 -3.42 13.78 16.05
N ASP A 293 -4.10 14.68 15.32
CA ASP A 293 -4.29 16.10 15.63
C ASP A 293 -5.72 16.63 15.38
N GLY A 294 -6.71 15.74 15.21
CA GLY A 294 -8.13 16.14 15.15
C GLY A 294 -8.56 16.85 13.85
N PHE A 295 -7.96 16.49 12.71
CA PHE A 295 -8.36 17.02 11.40
C PHE A 295 -9.69 16.44 10.91
N ILE A 296 -10.41 17.24 10.12
CA ILE A 296 -11.57 16.79 9.33
C ILE A 296 -11.04 16.32 7.97
N ALA A 297 -11.16 15.04 7.68
CA ALA A 297 -10.83 14.51 6.36
C ALA A 297 -12.05 14.62 5.46
N LYS A 298 -11.89 15.18 4.26
CA LYS A 298 -12.96 15.20 3.26
C LYS A 298 -12.64 14.11 2.23
N ALA A 299 -13.46 13.07 2.20
CA ALA A 299 -13.32 12.02 1.22
C ALA A 299 -14.05 12.43 -0.06
N LYS A 300 -13.32 12.60 -1.16
CA LYS A 300 -13.89 12.83 -2.48
C LYS A 300 -13.81 11.55 -3.28
N VAL A 301 -14.92 10.84 -3.34
CA VAL A 301 -15.08 9.70 -4.23
C VAL A 301 -15.48 10.19 -5.61
N ILE A 302 -14.82 9.71 -6.65
CA ILE A 302 -15.14 9.99 -8.05
C ILE A 302 -15.50 8.67 -8.71
N THR A 303 -16.71 8.56 -9.22
CA THR A 303 -17.15 7.39 -10.01
C THR A 303 -16.58 7.45 -11.42
N ASP A 304 -16.57 6.32 -12.11
CA ASP A 304 -16.08 6.19 -13.49
C ASP A 304 -16.75 7.16 -14.48
N ASP A 305 -18.02 7.49 -14.23
CA ASP A 305 -18.79 8.45 -15.03
C ASP A 305 -18.59 9.92 -14.59
N GLY A 306 -17.58 10.17 -13.74
CA GLY A 306 -17.16 11.50 -13.31
C GLY A 306 -18.02 12.14 -12.23
N ARG A 307 -18.97 11.41 -11.62
CA ARG A 307 -19.74 11.96 -10.49
C ARG A 307 -18.87 12.05 -9.26
N ILE A 308 -19.02 13.16 -8.56
CA ILE A 308 -18.32 13.43 -7.32
C ILE A 308 -19.25 13.06 -6.16
N LEU A 309 -18.94 11.98 -5.47
CA LEU A 309 -19.55 11.62 -4.19
C LEU A 309 -18.63 12.15 -3.10
N THR A 310 -19.08 13.13 -2.33
CA THR A 310 -18.25 13.70 -1.26
C THR A 310 -18.86 13.39 0.09
N SER A 311 -18.07 12.83 1.00
CA SER A 311 -18.40 12.78 2.42
C SER A 311 -17.41 13.62 3.23
N VAL A 312 -17.93 14.25 4.27
CA VAL A 312 -17.11 14.90 5.29
C VAL A 312 -17.00 13.90 6.43
N VAL A 313 -15.80 13.40 6.69
CA VAL A 313 -15.52 12.52 7.84
C VAL A 313 -15.11 13.44 8.99
N ARG A 314 -16.01 13.63 9.95
CA ARG A 314 -15.68 14.27 11.22
C ARG A 314 -15.35 13.18 12.21
N ASP A 315 -14.09 13.15 12.63
CA ASP A 315 -13.66 12.49 13.85
C ASP A 315 -13.91 10.96 13.91
N GLY A 316 -12.93 10.20 13.40
CA GLY A 316 -12.64 8.81 13.78
C GLY A 316 -13.70 7.71 13.63
N SER A 317 -14.95 8.02 13.28
CA SER A 317 -16.07 7.06 13.40
C SER A 317 -17.17 7.17 12.34
N ASP A 318 -17.11 8.14 11.42
CA ASP A 318 -18.13 8.26 10.38
C ASP A 318 -18.05 7.10 9.38
N LYS A 319 -19.17 6.38 9.22
CA LYS A 319 -19.34 5.34 8.21
C LYS A 319 -19.87 5.97 6.93
N VAL A 320 -19.12 5.84 5.84
CA VAL A 320 -19.55 6.30 4.51
C VAL A 320 -19.99 5.08 3.72
N ARG A 321 -21.30 4.97 3.45
CA ARG A 321 -21.85 3.91 2.58
C ARG A 321 -21.88 4.43 1.15
N ILE A 322 -21.24 3.71 0.23
CA ILE A 322 -21.20 4.05 -1.19
C ILE A 322 -21.57 2.79 -1.98
N ASP A 323 -22.69 2.85 -2.69
CA ASP A 323 -23.15 1.78 -3.59
C ASP A 323 -22.91 2.23 -5.04
N ALA A 324 -21.94 1.65 -5.76
CA ALA A 324 -21.92 1.48 -7.23
C ALA A 324 -20.58 0.92 -7.79
N ASN A 325 -20.70 0.29 -8.96
CA ASN A 325 -19.66 -0.37 -9.75
C ASN A 325 -18.51 0.60 -10.10
N THR A 326 -17.32 0.26 -9.60
CA THR A 326 -16.02 0.90 -9.83
C THR A 326 -15.91 2.33 -9.27
N LEU A 327 -14.86 2.55 -8.49
CA LEU A 327 -14.72 3.73 -7.64
C LEU A 327 -13.26 4.21 -7.63
N LEU A 328 -13.02 5.46 -8.00
CA LEU A 328 -11.74 6.13 -7.78
C LEU A 328 -11.89 7.10 -6.60
N ILE A 329 -11.34 6.75 -5.43
CA ILE A 329 -11.41 7.63 -4.25
C ILE A 329 -10.16 8.52 -4.20
N LYS A 330 -10.36 9.85 -4.25
CA LYS A 330 -9.33 10.85 -3.93
C LYS A 330 -9.65 11.50 -2.58
N LEU A 331 -8.89 11.18 -1.54
CA LEU A 331 -9.07 11.82 -0.23
C LEU A 331 -8.30 13.15 -0.20
N TYR A 332 -8.96 14.25 0.20
CA TYR A 332 -8.33 15.54 0.43
C TYR A 332 -8.44 15.88 1.92
N VAL A 333 -7.32 15.93 2.62
CA VAL A 333 -7.27 16.40 4.01
C VAL A 333 -7.01 17.91 3.99
N VAL A 334 -7.93 18.70 4.54
CA VAL A 334 -7.85 20.16 4.57
C VAL A 334 -7.69 20.62 6.01
N LYS A 335 -6.72 21.50 6.27
CA LYS A 335 -6.52 22.12 7.58
C LYS A 335 -7.75 22.92 7.99
N LYS A 336 -8.20 22.80 9.24
CA LYS A 336 -9.42 23.39 9.81
C LYS A 336 -9.58 24.90 9.57
N ASP A 337 -8.48 25.64 9.35
CA ASP A 337 -8.48 27.10 9.19
C ASP A 337 -8.36 27.58 7.73
N SER A 338 -8.38 26.66 6.75
CA SER A 338 -8.30 26.99 5.32
C SER A 338 -9.65 27.53 4.84
N ARG A 339 -9.76 28.85 4.58
CA ARG A 339 -11.00 29.48 4.08
C ARG A 339 -11.28 29.24 2.60
N GLU A 340 -10.30 28.68 1.90
CA GLU A 340 -10.35 28.47 0.46
C GLU A 340 -9.57 27.21 0.11
N VAL A 341 -10.15 26.38 -0.74
CA VAL A 341 -9.47 25.23 -1.36
C VAL A 341 -9.43 25.49 -2.84
N CYS A 342 -8.23 25.79 -3.35
CA CYS A 342 -7.97 25.90 -4.79
C CYS A 342 -7.29 24.63 -5.27
N ILE A 343 -7.75 24.12 -6.40
CA ILE A 343 -7.15 22.96 -7.06
C ILE A 343 -6.14 23.48 -8.08
N ASP A 344 -4.85 23.39 -7.76
CA ASP A 344 -3.78 23.62 -8.73
C ASP A 344 -3.38 22.29 -9.37
N GLY A 345 -3.25 22.26 -10.71
CA GLY A 345 -2.58 21.17 -11.44
C GLY A 345 -3.43 20.28 -12.35
N LEU A 346 -4.74 20.50 -12.51
CA LEU A 346 -5.56 19.77 -13.50
C LEU A 346 -5.79 20.63 -14.74
N SER A 347 -4.83 20.66 -15.66
CA SER A 347 -4.89 21.46 -16.89
C SER A 347 -5.85 20.96 -17.97
N THR A 348 -6.68 19.93 -17.74
CA THR A 348 -7.52 19.34 -18.81
C THR A 348 -8.98 19.02 -18.47
N TYR A 349 -9.51 19.38 -17.30
CA TYR A 349 -10.95 19.26 -17.05
C TYR A 349 -11.63 20.62 -16.94
N ARG A 350 -12.27 21.04 -18.03
CA ARG A 350 -13.18 22.20 -18.06
C ARG A 350 -14.46 21.82 -17.30
N MET A 351 -14.53 22.12 -16.01
CA MET A 351 -15.77 21.97 -15.23
C MET A 351 -16.79 23.03 -15.70
N MET A 352 -17.96 22.58 -16.17
CA MET A 352 -19.11 23.45 -16.38
C MET A 352 -19.97 23.46 -15.12
N LEU A 353 -20.01 24.60 -14.43
CA LEU A 353 -21.00 24.89 -13.38
C LEU A 353 -22.00 25.88 -13.97
N ASN A 354 -23.26 25.46 -14.15
CA ASN A 354 -24.33 26.29 -14.73
C ASN A 354 -23.96 26.96 -16.07
N GLY A 355 -23.22 26.25 -16.95
CA GLY A 355 -22.85 26.76 -18.26
C GLY A 355 -21.70 27.77 -18.28
N VAL A 356 -21.00 27.98 -17.16
CA VAL A 356 -19.82 28.86 -17.08
C VAL A 356 -18.55 28.01 -16.97
N SER A 357 -17.58 28.29 -17.85
CA SER A 357 -16.22 27.73 -17.80
C SER A 357 -15.42 28.45 -16.72
N VAL A 358 -14.80 27.71 -15.80
CA VAL A 358 -14.00 28.29 -14.71
C VAL A 358 -12.56 27.76 -14.80
N ASP A 359 -11.59 28.65 -15.01
CA ASP A 359 -10.19 28.28 -15.25
C ASP A 359 -9.44 27.81 -13.99
N ARG A 360 -10.01 28.01 -12.79
CA ARG A 360 -9.51 27.46 -11.51
C ARG A 360 -10.67 27.35 -10.52
N PRO A 361 -11.23 26.15 -10.24
CA PRO A 361 -12.29 26.02 -9.27
C PRO A 361 -11.70 26.17 -7.85
N CYS A 362 -11.79 27.37 -7.29
CA CYS A 362 -11.60 27.60 -5.86
C CYS A 362 -12.96 27.53 -5.16
N ILE A 363 -13.06 26.74 -4.10
CA ILE A 363 -14.23 26.70 -3.23
C ILE A 363 -13.92 27.57 -2.00
N ARG A 364 -14.64 28.69 -1.87
CA ARG A 364 -14.55 29.59 -0.72
C ARG A 364 -15.71 29.30 0.24
N PHE A 365 -15.39 29.11 1.51
CA PHE A 365 -16.39 28.79 2.54
C PHE A 365 -16.91 30.09 3.18
N SER A 366 -18.23 30.26 3.25
CA SER A 366 -18.86 31.25 4.14
C SER A 366 -19.01 30.67 5.54
N ARG A 367 -18.98 31.53 6.56
CA ARG A 367 -19.11 31.16 7.97
C ARG A 367 -20.39 30.38 8.28
#